data_AF-G0NSC1-F1
#
_entry.id   AF-G0NSC1-F1
#
_cell.length_a   1.000
_cell.length_b   1.000
_cell.length_c   1.000
_cell.angle_alpha   90.00
_cell.angle_beta   90.00
_cell.angle_gamma   90.00
#
_symmetry.space_group_name_H-M   'P 1'
#
loop_
_entity.id
_entity.type
_entity.pdbx_description
1 polymer ?
#
loop_
_entity_poly.entity_id
_entity_poly.type
_entity_poly.pdbx_seq_one_letter_code
_entity_poly.pdbx_strand_id
1 'polypeptide(L)'
;MSKSAKYKQTVLKEYPIEKAHLSFRNDEYIKWEMCCQNRTVLRSNRTLTPEERFASGLKYNYFVVDADEYQEMLDVLWRGSNLGVESLQSATNFANLTKKNVYLLTFPIAKMMLRPQESLRVFTDSVLEYIPILLRQQGTPIDENDKKLKKYEKSWKTSENHLYNTIEIEELNKVLEDFDIDKSAISLVLDPVYSETSVQMLEKGSDPIYTISPDGEEVLGVFQAAHYIFQCLVCGIDWTSKGSENQLNDLKNLILGVMNKYCNLQEVEPIKLCISKKSIDEDIQLVKCDARFLKHEKPFELWSGLNPTDNISIDTVIAFLNSFGITFSTNPECPLFSMKLCGLSHIEIWMARWMTIEAWTEVFFNEDTEKLKGMVLDSLSVRIPESYREASIGFVR
;
A
#
# COMPACT_ATOMS: atom_id res chain seq x y z
N MET A 1 -39.33 -17.03 14.41
CA MET A 1 -38.10 -17.80 14.64
C MET A 1 -37.08 -17.33 13.62
N SER A 2 -36.00 -16.67 14.05
CA SER A 2 -34.91 -16.28 13.15
C SER A 2 -34.24 -17.55 12.63
N LYS A 3 -34.26 -17.79 11.30
CA LYS A 3 -33.46 -18.86 10.70
C LYS A 3 -32.00 -18.55 11.03
N SER A 4 -31.31 -19.42 11.77
CA SER A 4 -29.86 -19.26 11.94
C SER A 4 -29.22 -19.34 10.55
N ALA A 5 -28.38 -18.36 10.21
CA ALA A 5 -27.61 -18.36 8.96
C ALA A 5 -26.84 -19.69 8.84
N LYS A 6 -27.05 -20.39 7.72
CA LYS A 6 -26.56 -21.75 7.48
C LYS A 6 -25.03 -21.81 7.53
N TYR A 7 -24.36 -20.76 7.07
CA TYR A 7 -22.91 -20.76 6.90
C TYR A 7 -22.16 -19.91 7.93
N LYS A 8 -22.85 -19.47 9.00
CA LYS A 8 -22.26 -18.61 10.03
C LYS A 8 -20.95 -19.17 10.62
N GLN A 9 -20.88 -20.49 10.80
CA GLN A 9 -19.72 -21.17 11.40
C GLN A 9 -18.58 -21.48 10.42
N THR A 10 -18.78 -21.27 9.12
CA THR A 10 -17.71 -21.47 8.14
C THR A 10 -16.59 -20.43 8.34
N VAL A 11 -15.38 -20.76 7.92
CA VAL A 11 -14.20 -19.89 8.08
C VAL A 11 -13.56 -19.61 6.72
N LEU A 12 -12.98 -18.41 6.58
CA LEU A 12 -12.20 -18.04 5.42
C LEU A 12 -10.95 -18.92 5.34
N LYS A 13 -10.51 -19.29 4.14
CA LYS A 13 -9.26 -20.03 3.93
C LYS A 13 -8.12 -19.04 3.74
N GLU A 14 -6.97 -19.32 4.34
CA GLU A 14 -5.75 -18.56 4.11
C GLU A 14 -4.81 -19.34 3.18
N TYR A 15 -4.27 -18.67 2.18
CA TYR A 15 -3.35 -19.23 1.20
C TYR A 15 -1.99 -18.55 1.40
N PRO A 16 -1.15 -19.05 2.32
CA PRO A 16 0.17 -18.48 2.53
C PRO A 16 1.01 -18.61 1.26
N ILE A 17 1.70 -17.53 0.94
CA ILE A 17 2.58 -17.44 -0.22
C ILE A 17 3.86 -18.23 0.09
N GLU A 18 4.30 -19.06 -0.85
CA GLU A 18 5.63 -19.66 -0.82
C GLU A 18 6.61 -18.81 -1.63
N LYS A 19 6.21 -18.42 -2.84
CA LYS A 19 7.02 -17.60 -3.73
C LYS A 19 6.13 -16.75 -4.64
N ALA A 20 6.51 -15.50 -4.86
CA ALA A 20 5.91 -14.64 -5.88
C ALA A 20 6.98 -14.22 -6.90
N HIS A 21 6.55 -13.99 -8.14
CA HIS A 21 7.33 -13.39 -9.20
C HIS A 21 6.54 -12.25 -9.82
N LEU A 22 7.13 -11.05 -9.78
CA LEU A 22 6.55 -9.84 -10.36
C LEU A 22 7.33 -9.47 -11.62
N SER A 23 6.60 -9.04 -12.64
CA SER A 23 7.18 -8.52 -13.88
C SER A 23 6.98 -7.01 -13.93
N PHE A 24 8.08 -6.29 -14.15
CA PHE A 24 8.12 -4.84 -14.28
C PHE A 24 8.61 -4.43 -15.68
N ARG A 25 8.18 -3.26 -16.16
CA ARG A 25 8.71 -2.62 -17.37
C ARG A 25 8.94 -1.15 -17.07
N ASN A 26 10.17 -0.68 -17.25
CA ASN A 26 10.57 0.70 -16.92
C ASN A 26 10.14 1.06 -15.48
N ASP A 27 10.36 0.15 -14.54
CA ASP A 27 9.97 0.26 -13.12
C ASP A 27 8.45 0.30 -12.84
N GLU A 28 7.59 0.15 -13.86
CA GLU A 28 6.14 0.03 -13.69
C GLU A 28 5.72 -1.44 -13.58
N TYR A 29 4.82 -1.74 -12.64
CA TYR A 29 4.26 -3.08 -12.45
C TYR A 29 3.38 -3.49 -13.65
N ILE A 30 3.64 -4.68 -14.21
CA ILE A 30 2.84 -5.24 -15.31
C ILE A 30 1.90 -6.33 -14.79
N LYS A 31 2.47 -7.40 -14.23
CA LYS A 31 1.78 -8.65 -13.89
C LYS A 31 2.54 -9.42 -12.83
N TRP A 32 1.88 -10.40 -12.21
CA TRP A 32 2.52 -11.32 -11.27
C TRP A 32 1.98 -12.73 -11.41
N GLU A 33 2.81 -13.66 -10.97
CA GLU A 33 2.48 -15.07 -10.72
C GLU A 33 3.01 -15.43 -9.32
N MET A 34 2.25 -16.20 -8.55
CA MET A 34 2.72 -16.73 -7.27
C MET A 34 2.39 -18.21 -7.13
N CYS A 35 3.20 -18.89 -6.33
CA CYS A 35 2.93 -20.24 -5.84
C CYS A 35 2.62 -20.17 -4.35
N CYS A 36 1.46 -20.69 -3.97
CA CYS A 36 1.04 -20.87 -2.58
C CYS A 36 1.63 -22.16 -2.01
N GLN A 37 1.75 -22.28 -0.68
CA GLN A 37 2.34 -23.46 -0.02
C GLN A 37 1.61 -24.79 -0.34
N ASN A 38 0.33 -24.73 -0.71
CA ASN A 38 -0.46 -25.87 -1.16
C ASN A 38 -0.24 -26.22 -2.65
N ARG A 39 0.74 -25.59 -3.30
CA ARG A 39 1.08 -25.70 -4.73
C ARG A 39 0.05 -25.09 -5.69
N THR A 40 -0.97 -24.41 -5.19
CA THR A 40 -1.85 -23.60 -6.06
C THR A 40 -1.01 -22.48 -6.67
N VAL A 41 -1.12 -22.32 -7.99
CA VAL A 41 -0.50 -21.20 -8.70
C VAL A 41 -1.57 -20.16 -9.00
N LEU A 42 -1.34 -18.94 -8.55
CA LEU A 42 -2.24 -17.80 -8.74
C LEU A 42 -1.56 -16.76 -9.64
N ARG A 43 -2.36 -16.03 -10.41
CA ARG A 43 -1.92 -14.97 -11.32
C ARG A 43 -2.87 -13.79 -11.27
N SER A 44 -2.40 -12.60 -11.60
CA SER A 44 -3.31 -11.52 -11.97
C SER A 44 -3.93 -11.77 -13.35
N ASN A 45 -5.18 -11.37 -13.56
CA ASN A 45 -5.86 -11.44 -14.86
C ASN A 45 -5.11 -10.69 -15.98
N ARG A 46 -4.24 -9.74 -15.62
CA ARG A 46 -3.32 -9.08 -16.55
C ARG A 46 -2.40 -10.03 -17.31
N THR A 47 -2.15 -11.23 -16.79
CA THR A 47 -1.39 -12.28 -17.49
C THR A 47 -2.12 -12.85 -18.72
N LEU A 48 -3.44 -12.67 -18.81
CA LEU A 48 -4.29 -13.08 -19.94
C LEU A 48 -4.66 -11.92 -20.86
N THR A 49 -4.49 -10.67 -20.43
CA THR A 49 -4.85 -9.48 -21.20
C THR A 49 -3.67 -9.03 -22.07
N PRO A 50 -3.82 -8.95 -23.40
CA PRO A 50 -2.78 -8.43 -24.28
C PRO A 50 -2.43 -6.98 -23.93
N GLU A 51 -1.14 -6.65 -23.89
CA GLU A 51 -0.69 -5.35 -23.38
C GLU A 51 -1.20 -4.16 -24.19
N GLU A 52 -1.31 -4.32 -25.51
CA GLU A 52 -1.86 -3.35 -26.46
C GLU A 52 -3.29 -2.90 -26.08
N ARG A 53 -4.01 -3.73 -25.31
CA ARG A 53 -5.37 -3.41 -24.84
C ARG A 53 -5.37 -2.50 -23.63
N PHE A 54 -4.34 -2.52 -22.78
CA PHE A 54 -4.21 -1.52 -21.71
C PHE A 54 -4.03 -0.10 -22.31
N ALA A 55 -3.31 -0.01 -23.43
CA ALA A 55 -3.13 1.25 -24.16
C ALA A 55 -4.41 1.75 -24.87
N SER A 56 -5.43 0.90 -25.03
CA SER A 56 -6.67 1.24 -25.75
C SER A 56 -7.71 1.99 -24.91
N GLY A 57 -7.45 2.23 -23.61
CA GLY A 57 -8.37 2.92 -22.71
C GLY A 57 -9.58 2.10 -22.26
N LEU A 58 -9.62 0.80 -22.59
CA LEU A 58 -10.60 -0.14 -22.05
C LEU A 58 -10.35 -0.32 -20.55
N LYS A 59 -11.39 -0.12 -19.72
CA LYS A 59 -11.29 -0.30 -18.26
C LYS A 59 -11.40 -1.79 -17.92
N TYR A 60 -10.39 -2.32 -17.24
CA TYR A 60 -10.34 -3.70 -16.77
C TYR A 60 -10.28 -3.71 -15.26
N ASN A 61 -11.16 -4.45 -14.60
CA ASN A 61 -11.02 -4.72 -13.19
C ASN A 61 -9.86 -5.70 -12.97
N TYR A 62 -9.22 -5.53 -11.83
CA TYR A 62 -8.13 -6.37 -11.38
C TYR A 62 -8.67 -7.52 -10.54
N PHE A 63 -8.36 -8.75 -10.95
CA PHE A 63 -8.75 -9.95 -10.22
C PHE A 63 -7.73 -11.09 -10.38
N VAL A 64 -7.85 -12.10 -9.53
CA VAL A 64 -6.94 -13.24 -9.45
C VAL A 64 -7.51 -14.42 -10.21
N VAL A 65 -6.64 -15.14 -10.91
CA VAL A 65 -6.94 -16.34 -11.69
C VAL A 65 -6.00 -17.46 -11.24
N ASP A 66 -6.54 -18.64 -10.95
CA ASP A 66 -5.71 -19.82 -10.65
C ASP A 66 -5.25 -20.55 -11.92
N ALA A 67 -4.45 -21.60 -11.76
CA ALA A 67 -3.89 -22.35 -12.88
C ALA A 67 -4.95 -23.02 -13.77
N ASP A 68 -6.03 -23.55 -13.18
CA ASP A 68 -7.06 -24.27 -13.92
C ASP A 68 -7.93 -23.27 -14.69
N GLU A 69 -8.36 -22.19 -14.03
CA GLU A 69 -9.08 -21.07 -14.62
C GLU A 69 -8.28 -20.41 -15.76
N TYR A 70 -6.96 -20.28 -15.58
CA TYR A 70 -6.06 -19.70 -16.57
C TYR A 70 -6.02 -20.54 -17.85
N GLN A 71 -5.91 -21.86 -17.72
CA GLN A 71 -5.89 -22.74 -18.89
C GLN A 71 -7.24 -22.79 -19.61
N GLU A 72 -8.34 -22.85 -18.86
CA GLU A 72 -9.69 -22.81 -19.44
C GLU A 72 -9.90 -21.51 -20.23
N MET A 73 -9.45 -20.38 -19.69
CA MET A 73 -9.58 -19.09 -20.37
C MET A 73 -8.67 -18.97 -21.59
N LEU A 74 -7.45 -19.53 -21.54
CA LEU A 74 -6.58 -19.59 -22.73
C LEU A 74 -7.29 -20.32 -23.88
N ASP A 75 -7.92 -21.46 -23.63
CA ASP A 75 -8.66 -22.20 -24.65
C ASP A 75 -9.81 -21.38 -25.26
N VAL A 76 -10.50 -20.57 -24.46
CA VAL A 76 -11.56 -19.67 -24.93
C VAL A 76 -11.00 -18.54 -25.80
N LEU A 77 -9.86 -17.96 -25.42
CA LEU A 77 -9.17 -16.89 -26.15
C LEU A 77 -8.57 -17.41 -27.47
N TRP A 78 -7.94 -18.59 -27.45
CA TRP A 78 -7.34 -19.23 -28.63
C TRP A 78 -8.36 -19.52 -29.73
N ARG A 79 -9.64 -19.75 -29.37
CA ARG A 79 -10.73 -19.91 -30.34
C ARG A 79 -11.15 -18.59 -31.02
N GLY A 80 -10.49 -17.47 -30.71
CA GLY A 80 -10.69 -16.18 -31.37
C GLY A 80 -12.04 -15.52 -31.05
N SER A 81 -12.64 -15.85 -29.90
CA SER A 81 -13.94 -15.30 -29.53
C SER A 81 -13.79 -13.90 -28.92
N ASN A 82 -14.51 -12.90 -29.45
CA ASN A 82 -14.60 -11.57 -28.81
C ASN A 82 -15.13 -11.67 -27.37
N LEU A 83 -15.99 -12.67 -27.12
CA LEU A 83 -16.49 -13.06 -25.79
C LEU A 83 -15.36 -13.35 -24.79
N GLY A 84 -14.28 -14.01 -25.22
CA GLY A 84 -13.13 -14.27 -24.35
C GLY A 84 -12.46 -12.99 -23.85
N VAL A 85 -12.31 -11.98 -24.72
CA VAL A 85 -11.68 -10.70 -24.34
C VAL A 85 -12.59 -9.87 -23.43
N GLU A 86 -13.90 -9.83 -23.71
CA GLU A 86 -14.89 -9.15 -22.85
C GLU A 86 -14.98 -9.79 -21.46
N SER A 87 -14.73 -11.10 -21.36
CA SER A 87 -14.72 -11.82 -20.09
C SER A 87 -13.60 -11.40 -19.15
N LEU A 88 -12.50 -10.86 -19.66
CA LEU A 88 -11.38 -10.40 -18.85
C LEU A 88 -11.61 -9.00 -18.22
N GLN A 89 -12.67 -8.30 -18.61
CA GLN A 89 -12.99 -6.96 -18.09
C GLN A 89 -13.34 -6.95 -16.60
N SER A 90 -13.89 -8.05 -16.08
CA SER A 90 -14.32 -8.15 -14.69
C SER A 90 -14.37 -9.60 -14.23
N ALA A 91 -14.25 -9.85 -12.92
CA ALA A 91 -14.44 -11.18 -12.36
C ALA A 91 -15.87 -11.68 -12.59
N THR A 92 -16.85 -10.77 -12.64
CA THR A 92 -18.24 -11.10 -12.97
C THR A 92 -18.36 -11.63 -14.40
N ASN A 93 -17.75 -10.95 -15.38
CA ASN A 93 -17.81 -11.40 -16.78
C ASN A 93 -17.06 -12.73 -16.95
N PHE A 94 -15.92 -12.89 -16.26
CA PHE A 94 -15.17 -14.13 -16.24
C PHE A 94 -16.01 -15.30 -15.70
N ALA A 95 -16.70 -15.08 -14.57
CA ALA A 95 -17.56 -16.07 -13.92
C ALA A 95 -18.82 -16.44 -14.72
N ASN A 96 -19.18 -15.65 -15.75
CA ASN A 96 -20.27 -16.00 -16.66
C ASN A 96 -19.85 -17.04 -17.71
N LEU A 97 -18.55 -17.15 -18.01
CA LEU A 97 -18.03 -18.11 -18.99
C LEU A 97 -17.49 -19.38 -18.34
N THR A 98 -16.83 -19.25 -17.19
CA THR A 98 -16.13 -20.35 -16.53
C THR A 98 -16.46 -20.38 -15.04
N LYS A 99 -16.16 -21.49 -14.36
CA LYS A 99 -16.32 -21.58 -12.92
C LYS A 99 -15.23 -20.75 -12.23
N LYS A 100 -15.61 -19.65 -11.59
CA LYS A 100 -14.67 -18.78 -10.87
C LYS A 100 -14.41 -19.23 -9.43
N ASN A 101 -13.17 -19.58 -9.08
CA ASN A 101 -12.71 -19.67 -7.70
C ASN A 101 -12.46 -18.26 -7.13
N VAL A 102 -12.91 -17.99 -5.91
CA VAL A 102 -12.86 -16.63 -5.34
C VAL A 102 -11.62 -16.45 -4.47
N TYR A 103 -10.74 -15.56 -4.93
CA TYR A 103 -9.54 -15.13 -4.21
C TYR A 103 -9.64 -13.64 -3.91
N LEU A 104 -9.50 -13.28 -2.64
CA LEU A 104 -9.42 -11.89 -2.19
C LEU A 104 -7.98 -11.59 -1.81
N LEU A 105 -7.40 -10.58 -2.47
CA LEU A 105 -6.10 -10.07 -2.09
C LEU A 105 -6.22 -9.27 -0.79
N THR A 106 -5.33 -9.53 0.15
CA THR A 106 -5.25 -8.86 1.44
C THR A 106 -3.95 -8.09 1.58
N PHE A 107 -3.96 -6.99 2.33
CA PHE A 107 -2.75 -6.24 2.65
C PHE A 107 -2.87 -5.58 4.02
N PRO A 108 -1.77 -5.42 4.78
CA PRO A 108 -1.77 -4.75 6.06
C PRO A 108 -1.70 -3.22 5.92
N ILE A 109 -2.11 -2.49 6.97
CA ILE A 109 -1.84 -1.05 7.10
C ILE A 109 -0.58 -0.83 7.92
N ALA A 110 0.28 0.07 7.44
CA ALA A 110 1.64 0.31 7.94
C ALA A 110 1.75 0.54 9.46
N LYS A 111 0.74 1.12 10.11
CA LYS A 111 0.70 1.37 11.56
C LYS A 111 0.87 0.10 12.42
N MET A 112 0.68 -1.08 11.84
CA MET A 112 0.61 -2.34 12.57
C MET A 112 1.59 -3.41 12.09
N MET A 113 2.72 -3.05 11.46
CA MET A 113 3.73 -4.04 11.05
C MET A 113 4.43 -4.78 12.21
N LEU A 114 4.23 -4.31 13.45
CA LEU A 114 4.59 -5.05 14.67
C LEU A 114 3.59 -6.17 15.00
N ARG A 115 2.38 -6.14 14.43
CA ARG A 115 1.30 -7.15 14.53
C ARG A 115 0.51 -7.26 13.21
N PRO A 116 1.14 -7.71 12.10
CA PRO A 116 0.58 -7.62 10.75
C PRO A 116 -0.70 -8.46 10.56
N GLN A 117 -0.81 -9.58 11.27
CA GLN A 117 -1.99 -10.48 11.22
C GLN A 117 -3.27 -9.82 11.78
N GLU A 118 -3.15 -8.83 12.67
CA GLU A 118 -4.28 -8.16 13.32
C GLU A 118 -4.86 -6.99 12.49
N SER A 119 -4.41 -6.79 11.24
CA SER A 119 -4.70 -5.56 10.47
C SER A 119 -4.88 -5.76 8.96
N LEU A 120 -5.08 -7.00 8.51
CA LEU A 120 -5.28 -7.30 7.10
C LEU A 120 -6.60 -6.71 6.58
N ARG A 121 -6.57 -6.23 5.34
CA ARG A 121 -7.70 -5.58 4.70
C ARG A 121 -7.92 -6.02 3.28
N VAL A 122 -9.16 -5.86 2.83
CA VAL A 122 -9.60 -6.10 1.46
C VAL A 122 -10.32 -4.88 0.92
N PHE A 123 -10.31 -4.68 -0.39
CA PHE A 123 -11.10 -3.64 -1.04
C PHE A 123 -12.60 -3.98 -1.03
N THR A 124 -13.43 -3.00 -0.72
CA THR A 124 -14.89 -3.17 -0.72
C THR A 124 -15.44 -3.48 -2.10
N ASP A 125 -14.87 -2.88 -3.15
CA ASP A 125 -15.35 -3.08 -4.52
C ASP A 125 -15.14 -4.51 -4.99
N SER A 126 -14.02 -5.14 -4.63
CA SER A 126 -13.81 -6.58 -4.86
C SER A 126 -14.84 -7.41 -4.11
N VAL A 127 -15.14 -7.08 -2.85
CA VAL A 127 -16.15 -7.80 -2.05
C VAL A 127 -17.53 -7.69 -2.69
N LEU A 128 -17.94 -6.49 -3.11
CA LEU A 128 -19.21 -6.26 -3.80
C LEU A 128 -19.30 -7.03 -5.12
N GLU A 129 -18.20 -7.12 -5.87
CA GLU A 129 -18.15 -7.89 -7.11
C GLU A 129 -18.31 -9.40 -6.88
N TYR A 130 -17.70 -9.95 -5.82
CA TYR A 130 -17.74 -11.39 -5.54
C TYR A 130 -19.02 -11.88 -4.85
N ILE A 131 -19.75 -11.05 -4.12
CA ILE A 131 -20.99 -11.45 -3.44
C ILE A 131 -22.00 -12.12 -4.41
N PRO A 132 -22.38 -11.50 -5.55
CA PRO A 132 -23.30 -12.12 -6.51
C PRO A 132 -22.75 -13.42 -7.12
N ILE A 133 -21.44 -13.50 -7.34
CA ILE A 133 -20.77 -14.69 -7.90
C ILE A 133 -20.91 -15.87 -6.94
N LEU A 134 -20.57 -15.66 -5.67
CA LEU A 134 -20.63 -16.69 -4.62
C LEU A 134 -22.06 -17.18 -4.39
N LEU A 135 -23.02 -16.26 -4.30
CA LEU A 135 -24.43 -16.59 -4.09
C LEU A 135 -25.01 -17.42 -5.25
N ARG A 136 -24.61 -17.12 -6.49
CA ARG A 136 -24.99 -17.91 -7.66
C ARG A 136 -24.40 -19.31 -7.61
N GLN A 137 -23.11 -19.44 -7.26
CA GLN A 137 -22.43 -20.73 -7.11
C GLN A 137 -23.03 -21.60 -5.99
N GLN A 138 -23.59 -20.97 -4.95
CA GLN A 138 -24.32 -21.62 -3.86
C GLN A 138 -25.77 -22.00 -4.22
N GLY A 139 -26.25 -21.66 -5.41
CA GLY A 139 -27.64 -21.91 -5.83
C GLY A 139 -28.66 -20.96 -5.18
N THR A 140 -28.21 -19.83 -4.65
CA THR A 140 -29.06 -18.80 -4.02
C THR A 140 -28.79 -17.43 -4.65
N PRO A 141 -28.95 -17.27 -5.99
CA PRO A 141 -28.68 -16.00 -6.66
C PRO A 141 -29.55 -14.87 -6.12
N ILE A 142 -29.00 -13.67 -6.12
CA ILE A 142 -29.71 -12.43 -5.74
C ILE A 142 -30.08 -11.62 -6.98
N ASP A 143 -31.10 -10.77 -6.83
CA ASP A 143 -31.51 -9.80 -7.85
C ASP A 143 -30.48 -8.66 -7.95
N GLU A 144 -30.31 -8.08 -9.14
CA GLU A 144 -29.44 -6.93 -9.37
C GLU A 144 -29.81 -5.70 -8.50
N ASN A 145 -31.08 -5.60 -8.11
CA ASN A 145 -31.62 -4.55 -7.24
C ASN A 145 -31.79 -5.02 -5.78
N ASP A 146 -31.07 -6.05 -5.35
CA ASP A 146 -31.09 -6.50 -3.96
C ASP A 146 -30.81 -5.33 -3.01
N LYS A 147 -31.77 -5.08 -2.10
CA LYS A 147 -31.74 -3.91 -1.21
C LYS A 147 -30.53 -3.91 -0.28
N LYS A 148 -30.04 -5.11 0.09
CA LYS A 148 -28.90 -5.26 0.99
C LYS A 148 -27.61 -4.95 0.24
N LEU A 149 -27.45 -5.48 -0.98
CA LEU A 149 -26.32 -5.14 -1.84
C LEU A 149 -26.26 -3.65 -2.14
N LYS A 150 -27.39 -3.04 -2.53
CA LYS A 150 -27.50 -1.58 -2.77
C LYS A 150 -27.20 -0.73 -1.53
N LYS A 151 -27.52 -1.23 -0.34
CA LYS A 151 -27.16 -0.56 0.92
C LYS A 151 -25.64 -0.53 1.09
N TYR A 152 -24.95 -1.66 0.87
CA TYR A 152 -23.50 -1.74 0.96
C TYR A 152 -22.80 -0.90 -0.12
N GLU A 153 -23.25 -0.99 -1.39
CA GLU A 153 -22.76 -0.12 -2.48
C GLU A 153 -22.85 1.36 -2.10
N LYS A 154 -23.98 1.79 -1.52
CA LYS A 154 -24.17 3.17 -1.11
C LYS A 154 -23.31 3.56 0.10
N SER A 155 -23.16 2.67 1.08
CA SER A 155 -22.38 2.97 2.29
C SER A 155 -20.87 2.95 2.07
N TRP A 156 -20.40 2.21 1.08
CA TRP A 156 -18.98 2.09 0.78
C TRP A 156 -18.50 3.00 -0.34
N LYS A 157 -19.43 3.71 -1.01
CA LYS A 157 -19.10 4.70 -2.02
C LYS A 157 -18.26 5.82 -1.42
N THR A 158 -17.11 6.08 -2.02
CA THR A 158 -16.24 7.19 -1.66
C THR A 158 -16.73 8.51 -2.29
N SER A 159 -16.37 9.63 -1.65
CA SER A 159 -16.70 10.98 -2.15
C SER A 159 -15.98 11.31 -3.46
N GLU A 160 -14.80 10.73 -3.68
CA GLU A 160 -13.89 11.08 -4.76
C GLU A 160 -13.33 9.83 -5.45
N ASN A 161 -13.15 9.92 -6.77
CA ASN A 161 -12.73 8.77 -7.60
C ASN A 161 -11.29 8.29 -7.33
N HIS A 162 -10.48 9.10 -6.65
CA HIS A 162 -9.10 8.74 -6.33
C HIS A 162 -8.97 8.06 -4.95
N LEU A 163 -10.09 7.84 -4.27
CA LEU A 163 -10.19 7.22 -2.95
C LEU A 163 -10.83 5.84 -3.07
N TYR A 164 -10.23 4.86 -2.40
CA TYR A 164 -10.61 3.46 -2.46
C TYR A 164 -10.92 2.91 -1.08
N ASN A 165 -12.13 2.41 -0.89
CA ASN A 165 -12.57 1.94 0.41
C ASN A 165 -12.15 0.47 0.68
N THR A 166 -11.85 0.20 1.94
CA THR A 166 -11.31 -1.06 2.43
C THR A 166 -11.96 -1.42 3.76
N ILE A 167 -12.02 -2.71 4.04
CA ILE A 167 -12.56 -3.24 5.30
C ILE A 167 -11.60 -4.28 5.89
N GLU A 168 -11.64 -4.40 7.21
CA GLU A 168 -10.91 -5.42 7.95
C GLU A 168 -11.59 -6.79 7.81
N ILE A 169 -10.85 -7.86 8.10
CA ILE A 169 -11.34 -9.24 7.96
C ILE A 169 -12.56 -9.51 8.86
N GLU A 170 -12.64 -8.88 10.03
CA GLU A 170 -13.80 -8.97 10.94
C GLU A 170 -15.06 -8.35 10.31
N GLU A 171 -14.92 -7.23 9.61
CA GLU A 171 -16.03 -6.58 8.91
C GLU A 171 -16.42 -7.38 7.65
N LEU A 172 -15.44 -7.91 6.92
CA LEU A 172 -15.69 -8.86 5.82
C LEU A 172 -16.52 -10.06 6.30
N ASN A 173 -16.15 -10.68 7.42
CA ASN A 173 -16.90 -11.80 7.99
C ASN A 173 -18.37 -11.44 8.26
N LYS A 174 -18.64 -10.26 8.83
CA LYS A 174 -20.00 -9.78 9.10
C LYS A 174 -20.80 -9.60 7.81
N VAL A 175 -20.18 -9.02 6.77
CA VAL A 175 -20.82 -8.85 5.46
C VAL A 175 -21.17 -10.21 4.85
N LEU A 176 -20.24 -11.17 4.86
CA LEU A 176 -20.49 -12.50 4.32
C LEU A 176 -21.60 -13.25 5.08
N GLU A 177 -21.65 -13.10 6.42
CA GLU A 177 -22.71 -13.64 7.26
C GLU A 177 -24.07 -12.99 6.97
N ASP A 178 -24.09 -11.68 6.70
CA ASP A 178 -25.31 -10.97 6.32
C ASP A 178 -25.94 -11.55 5.05
N PHE A 179 -25.14 -12.02 4.09
CA PHE A 179 -25.62 -12.67 2.86
C PHE A 179 -25.76 -14.19 2.97
N ASP A 180 -25.44 -14.79 4.12
CA ASP A 180 -25.37 -16.25 4.32
C ASP A 180 -24.46 -16.94 3.27
N ILE A 181 -23.26 -16.38 3.09
CA ILE A 181 -22.23 -16.92 2.20
C ILE A 181 -21.36 -17.94 2.93
N ASP A 182 -21.05 -19.04 2.26
CA ASP A 182 -20.06 -20.04 2.67
C ASP A 182 -18.64 -19.45 2.57
N LYS A 183 -18.08 -19.08 3.71
CA LYS A 183 -16.74 -18.48 3.81
C LYS A 183 -15.65 -19.45 3.33
N SER A 184 -15.90 -20.76 3.34
CA SER A 184 -14.94 -21.76 2.87
C SER A 184 -14.76 -21.76 1.34
N ALA A 185 -15.64 -21.07 0.60
CA ALA A 185 -15.52 -20.85 -0.84
C ALA A 185 -14.58 -19.69 -1.20
N ILE A 186 -14.11 -18.93 -0.20
CA ILE A 186 -13.24 -17.76 -0.39
C ILE A 186 -11.86 -18.07 0.17
N SER A 187 -10.83 -17.73 -0.60
CA SER A 187 -9.43 -17.80 -0.18
C SER A 187 -8.84 -16.40 -0.05
N LEU A 188 -8.31 -16.07 1.11
CA LEU A 188 -7.53 -14.87 1.37
C LEU A 188 -6.07 -15.11 0.97
N VAL A 189 -5.50 -14.18 0.23
CA VAL A 189 -4.14 -14.26 -0.30
C VAL A 189 -3.45 -12.94 -0.02
N LEU A 190 -2.27 -12.94 0.60
CA LEU A 190 -1.51 -11.69 0.77
C LEU A 190 -1.18 -11.10 -0.60
N ASP A 191 -1.27 -9.78 -0.73
CA ASP A 191 -1.00 -9.11 -1.99
C ASP A 191 0.50 -9.21 -2.32
N PRO A 192 0.87 -9.79 -3.48
CA PRO A 192 2.26 -9.94 -3.88
C PRO A 192 2.91 -8.61 -4.27
N VAL A 193 2.15 -7.65 -4.81
CA VAL A 193 2.62 -6.29 -5.13
C VAL A 193 2.94 -5.53 -3.86
N TYR A 194 2.06 -5.62 -2.86
CA TYR A 194 2.34 -5.03 -1.55
C TYR A 194 3.59 -5.65 -0.91
N SER A 195 3.69 -6.98 -0.94
CA SER A 195 4.81 -7.71 -0.34
C SER A 195 6.15 -7.34 -0.98
N GLU A 196 6.18 -7.30 -2.30
CA GLU A 196 7.39 -6.95 -3.07
C GLU A 196 7.80 -5.49 -2.87
N THR A 197 6.85 -4.55 -2.97
CA THR A 197 7.15 -3.12 -2.80
C THR A 197 7.61 -2.79 -1.36
N SER A 198 7.15 -3.57 -0.37
CA SER A 198 7.67 -3.52 1.01
C SER A 198 9.13 -3.94 1.12
N VAL A 199 9.53 -5.02 0.45
CA VAL A 199 10.94 -5.43 0.36
C VAL A 199 11.76 -4.37 -0.36
N GLN A 200 11.28 -3.86 -1.49
CA GLN A 200 11.98 -2.82 -2.24
C GLN A 200 12.13 -1.52 -1.45
N MET A 201 11.13 -1.12 -0.66
CA MET A 201 11.23 0.04 0.23
C MET A 201 12.32 -0.16 1.29
N LEU A 202 12.46 -1.38 1.85
CA LEU A 202 13.54 -1.71 2.77
C LEU A 202 14.92 -1.65 2.09
N GLU A 203 15.02 -2.24 0.89
CA GLU A 203 16.28 -2.38 0.14
C GLU A 203 16.77 -1.08 -0.51
N LYS A 204 15.88 -0.32 -1.14
CA LYS A 204 16.22 0.94 -1.85
C LYS A 204 16.05 2.17 -0.96
N GLY A 205 15.08 2.18 -0.06
CA GLY A 205 14.82 3.30 0.84
C GLY A 205 14.10 4.50 0.21
N SER A 206 13.69 4.45 -1.06
CA SER A 206 13.06 5.57 -1.79
C SER A 206 11.61 5.36 -2.19
N ASP A 207 11.28 4.14 -2.63
CA ASP A 207 10.00 3.87 -3.28
C ASP A 207 8.91 3.60 -2.24
N PRO A 208 7.67 4.08 -2.44
CA PRO A 208 6.57 3.83 -1.51
C PRO A 208 6.05 2.40 -1.62
N ILE A 209 5.42 1.91 -0.55
CA ILE A 209 4.67 0.65 -0.58
C ILE A 209 3.28 0.90 -1.14
N TYR A 210 2.90 0.13 -2.15
CA TYR A 210 1.62 0.24 -2.82
C TYR A 210 1.01 -1.13 -3.15
N THR A 211 -0.27 -1.13 -3.46
CA THR A 211 -1.05 -2.27 -3.97
C THR A 211 -1.81 -1.83 -5.24
N ILE A 212 -2.45 -2.78 -5.92
CA ILE A 212 -3.28 -2.52 -7.09
C ILE A 212 -4.76 -2.54 -6.68
N SER A 213 -5.45 -1.44 -6.94
CA SER A 213 -6.89 -1.31 -6.69
C SER A 213 -7.70 -2.26 -7.58
N PRO A 214 -9.00 -2.46 -7.27
CA PRO A 214 -9.88 -3.28 -8.08
C PRO A 214 -10.08 -2.76 -9.51
N ASP A 215 -9.80 -1.49 -9.78
CA ASP A 215 -9.81 -0.94 -11.15
C ASP A 215 -8.42 -0.82 -11.78
N GLY A 216 -7.39 -1.39 -11.15
CA GLY A 216 -6.06 -1.54 -11.73
C GLY A 216 -5.10 -0.37 -11.47
N GLU A 217 -5.47 0.58 -10.63
CA GLU A 217 -4.63 1.73 -10.27
C GLU A 217 -3.67 1.39 -9.12
N GLU A 218 -2.48 2.00 -9.11
CA GLU A 218 -1.57 1.92 -7.98
C GLU A 218 -2.10 2.79 -6.84
N VAL A 219 -2.24 2.20 -5.64
CA VAL A 219 -2.80 2.90 -4.48
C VAL A 219 -1.98 2.69 -3.20
N LEU A 220 -1.93 3.73 -2.38
CA LEU A 220 -1.19 3.77 -1.12
C LEU A 220 -2.15 3.90 0.06
N GLY A 221 -1.83 3.26 1.18
CA GLY A 221 -2.48 3.57 2.45
C GLY A 221 -2.10 4.97 2.92
N VAL A 222 -2.98 5.62 3.69
CA VAL A 222 -2.81 7.01 4.18
C VAL A 222 -1.46 7.30 4.86
N PHE A 223 -0.90 6.34 5.62
CA PHE A 223 0.41 6.47 6.26
C PHE A 223 1.56 6.48 5.24
N GLN A 224 1.48 5.59 4.24
CA GLN A 224 2.45 5.53 3.16
C GLN A 224 2.36 6.76 2.26
N ALA A 225 1.15 7.30 2.03
CA ALA A 225 0.97 8.56 1.30
C ALA A 225 1.66 9.73 2.02
N ALA A 226 1.42 9.89 3.33
CA ALA A 226 2.03 10.95 4.13
C ALA A 226 3.57 10.86 4.10
N HIS A 227 4.11 9.65 4.27
CA HIS A 227 5.54 9.43 4.20
C HIS A 227 6.12 9.66 2.81
N TYR A 228 5.47 9.19 1.75
CA TYR A 228 5.93 9.39 0.39
C TYR A 228 5.99 10.89 0.02
N ILE A 229 4.96 11.66 0.40
CA ILE A 229 4.95 13.12 0.25
C ILE A 229 6.10 13.74 1.05
N PHE A 230 6.27 13.35 2.31
CA PHE A 230 7.36 13.84 3.16
C PHE A 230 8.73 13.55 2.56
N GLN A 231 8.95 12.31 2.11
CA GLN A 231 10.22 11.92 1.53
C GLN A 231 10.51 12.67 0.23
N CYS A 232 9.49 12.89 -0.62
CA CYS A 232 9.65 13.59 -1.89
C CYS A 232 9.80 15.10 -1.77
N LEU A 233 9.23 15.72 -0.73
CA LEU A 233 9.13 17.18 -0.62
C LEU A 233 9.88 17.79 0.56
N VAL A 234 10.27 17.00 1.57
CA VAL A 234 10.92 17.50 2.79
C VAL A 234 12.36 17.05 2.88
N CYS A 235 12.62 15.77 2.60
CA CYS A 235 13.98 15.24 2.60
C CYS A 235 14.79 15.89 1.48
N GLY A 236 16.07 16.16 1.73
CA GLY A 236 16.93 16.86 0.78
C GLY A 236 16.90 18.39 0.85
N ILE A 237 16.07 18.98 1.71
CA ILE A 237 16.03 20.43 1.95
C ILE A 237 16.74 20.78 3.27
N ASP A 238 17.52 21.86 3.25
CA ASP A 238 18.07 22.49 4.45
C ASP A 238 17.08 23.50 5.03
N TRP A 239 16.28 23.01 5.97
CA TRP A 239 15.23 23.77 6.66
C TRP A 239 15.76 24.77 7.69
N THR A 240 17.07 24.77 7.97
CA THR A 240 17.70 25.62 8.99
C THR A 240 18.32 26.91 8.44
N SER A 241 18.26 27.10 7.11
CA SER A 241 18.88 28.24 6.42
C SER A 241 18.24 29.58 6.81
N LYS A 242 18.98 30.37 7.59
CA LYS A 242 18.56 31.69 8.11
C LYS A 242 18.38 32.77 7.04
N GLY A 243 18.89 32.57 5.81
CA GLY A 243 18.82 33.56 4.73
C GLY A 243 17.51 33.57 3.94
N SER A 244 16.61 32.62 4.20
CA SER A 244 15.41 32.36 3.38
C SER A 244 14.16 32.05 4.22
N GLU A 245 14.12 32.49 5.47
CA GLU A 245 13.12 32.09 6.47
C GLU A 245 11.68 32.24 5.99
N ASN A 246 11.30 33.39 5.42
CA ASN A 246 9.94 33.58 4.90
C ASN A 246 9.61 32.64 3.74
N GLN A 247 10.54 32.44 2.80
CA GLN A 247 10.32 31.55 1.64
C GLN A 247 10.23 30.07 2.06
N LEU A 248 11.05 29.66 3.02
CA LEU A 248 11.02 28.32 3.59
C LEU A 248 9.76 28.08 4.41
N ASN A 249 9.30 29.05 5.20
CA ASN A 249 8.04 28.95 5.93
C ASN A 249 6.85 28.84 4.97
N ASP A 250 6.82 29.60 3.89
CA ASP A 250 5.74 29.50 2.90
C ASP A 250 5.77 28.13 2.17
N LEU A 251 6.96 27.63 1.83
CA LEU A 251 7.12 26.29 1.25
C LEU A 251 6.69 25.18 2.22
N LYS A 252 7.08 25.30 3.49
CA LYS A 252 6.66 24.40 4.57
C LYS A 252 5.14 24.36 4.69
N ASN A 253 4.48 25.52 4.70
CA ASN A 253 3.02 25.60 4.75
C ASN A 253 2.34 24.96 3.52
N LEU A 254 2.93 25.14 2.33
CA LEU A 254 2.45 24.48 1.11
C LEU A 254 2.52 22.96 1.23
N ILE A 255 3.66 22.42 1.66
CA ILE A 255 3.86 20.97 1.84
C ILE A 255 2.92 20.42 2.92
N LEU A 256 2.81 21.11 4.06
CA LEU A 256 1.87 20.74 5.13
C LEU A 256 0.42 20.74 4.62
N GLY A 257 0.06 21.67 3.74
CA GLY A 257 -1.25 21.69 3.07
C GLY A 257 -1.52 20.42 2.26
N VAL A 258 -0.54 19.97 1.46
CA VAL A 258 -0.62 18.72 0.69
C VAL A 258 -0.70 17.50 1.61
N MET A 259 0.13 17.44 2.66
CA MET A 259 0.07 16.33 3.62
C MET A 259 -1.28 16.28 4.34
N ASN A 260 -1.80 17.42 4.79
CA ASN A 260 -3.08 17.52 5.49
C ASN A 260 -4.27 17.13 4.62
N LYS A 261 -4.25 17.41 3.30
CA LYS A 261 -5.27 16.97 2.35
C LYS A 261 -5.57 15.47 2.50
N TYR A 262 -4.53 14.66 2.67
CA TYR A 262 -4.66 13.21 2.77
C TYR A 262 -4.77 12.70 4.21
N CYS A 263 -4.14 13.37 5.17
CA CYS A 263 -4.19 12.96 6.58
C CYS A 263 -5.55 13.24 7.24
N ASN A 264 -6.25 14.31 6.82
CA ASN A 264 -7.57 14.65 7.34
C ASN A 264 -8.66 13.69 6.87
N LEU A 265 -8.40 12.86 5.85
CA LEU A 265 -9.32 11.80 5.45
C LEU A 265 -9.59 10.81 6.59
N GLN A 266 -8.64 10.63 7.53
CA GLN A 266 -8.83 9.76 8.70
C GLN A 266 -9.92 10.26 9.67
N GLU A 267 -10.18 11.57 9.70
CA GLU A 267 -11.15 12.17 10.64
C GLU A 267 -12.57 12.09 10.11
N VAL A 268 -12.73 12.15 8.78
CA VAL A 268 -14.02 12.10 8.10
C VAL A 268 -14.43 10.65 7.82
N GLU A 269 -13.46 9.80 7.49
CA GLU A 269 -13.66 8.38 7.23
C GLU A 269 -12.64 7.59 8.04
N PRO A 270 -13.04 6.86 9.11
CA PRO A 270 -12.10 6.15 9.96
C PRO A 270 -11.26 5.23 9.07
N ILE A 271 -9.93 5.35 9.17
CA ILE A 271 -8.86 4.65 8.42
C ILE A 271 -9.43 3.44 7.67
N LYS A 272 -9.94 3.65 6.46
CA LYS A 272 -10.53 2.65 5.54
C LYS A 272 -10.17 2.94 4.09
N LEU A 273 -9.30 3.92 3.86
CA LEU A 273 -9.01 4.40 2.51
C LEU A 273 -7.60 4.06 2.06
N CYS A 274 -7.50 3.66 0.80
CA CYS A 274 -6.30 3.82 -0.01
C CYS A 274 -6.50 4.99 -0.99
N ILE A 275 -5.39 5.57 -1.43
CA ILE A 275 -5.36 6.78 -2.23
C ILE A 275 -4.59 6.47 -3.52
N SER A 276 -5.11 6.89 -4.67
CA SER A 276 -4.39 6.80 -5.94
C SER A 276 -3.00 7.43 -5.86
N LYS A 277 -1.97 6.63 -6.18
CA LYS A 277 -0.58 7.09 -6.26
C LYS A 277 -0.45 8.23 -7.27
N LYS A 278 -1.14 8.12 -8.41
CA LYS A 278 -1.15 9.17 -9.45
C LYS A 278 -1.62 10.51 -8.91
N SER A 279 -2.69 10.54 -8.11
CA SER A 279 -3.16 11.80 -7.50
C SER A 279 -2.12 12.40 -6.55
N ILE A 280 -1.41 11.56 -5.79
CA ILE A 280 -0.33 12.00 -4.90
C ILE A 280 0.86 12.54 -5.71
N ASP A 281 1.24 11.83 -6.78
CA ASP A 281 2.31 12.23 -7.68
C ASP A 281 2.00 13.59 -8.33
N GLU A 282 0.76 13.82 -8.77
CA GLU A 282 0.32 15.11 -9.33
C GLU A 282 0.50 16.26 -8.31
N ASP A 283 0.07 16.08 -7.06
CA ASP A 283 0.26 17.08 -6.00
C ASP A 283 1.76 17.31 -5.68
N ILE A 284 2.57 16.24 -5.65
CA ILE A 284 4.02 16.34 -5.47
C ILE A 284 4.64 17.16 -6.60
N GLN A 285 4.28 16.88 -7.86
CA GLN A 285 4.81 17.61 -9.01
C GLN A 285 4.44 19.08 -8.99
N LEU A 286 3.22 19.42 -8.55
CA LEU A 286 2.81 20.82 -8.38
C LEU A 286 3.72 21.56 -7.40
N VAL A 287 4.10 20.94 -6.27
CA VAL A 287 5.05 21.54 -5.32
C VAL A 287 6.46 21.59 -5.89
N LYS A 288 6.91 20.55 -6.61
CA LYS A 288 8.24 20.52 -7.24
C LYS A 288 8.43 21.57 -8.33
N CYS A 289 7.34 22.00 -8.97
CA CYS A 289 7.36 23.11 -9.94
C CYS A 289 7.42 24.49 -9.27
N ASP A 290 7.27 24.58 -7.95
CA ASP A 290 7.35 25.84 -7.22
C ASP A 290 8.80 26.36 -7.18
N ALA A 291 9.00 27.63 -7.51
CA ALA A 291 10.32 28.24 -7.53
C ALA A 291 11.04 28.21 -6.16
N ARG A 292 10.29 28.19 -5.05
CA ARG A 292 10.84 28.06 -3.69
C ARG A 292 11.43 26.66 -3.50
N PHE A 293 10.76 25.62 -3.99
CA PHE A 293 11.25 24.24 -3.89
C PHE A 293 12.56 24.08 -4.67
N LEU A 294 12.57 24.47 -5.96
CA LEU A 294 13.74 24.35 -6.84
C LEU A 294 14.98 25.09 -6.31
N LYS A 295 14.78 26.17 -5.57
CA LYS A 295 15.87 26.94 -4.97
C LYS A 295 16.55 26.21 -3.80
N HIS A 296 15.83 25.31 -3.13
CA HIS A 296 16.23 24.73 -1.85
C HIS A 296 16.48 23.22 -1.90
N GLU A 297 16.02 22.52 -2.94
CA GLU A 297 16.30 21.10 -3.15
C GLU A 297 17.80 20.85 -3.39
N LYS A 298 18.36 19.89 -2.66
CA LYS A 298 19.68 19.32 -2.90
C LYS A 298 19.54 17.84 -3.28
N PRO A 299 20.45 17.28 -4.09
CA PRO A 299 20.46 15.85 -4.39
C PRO A 299 20.43 15.02 -3.11
N PHE A 300 19.50 14.06 -3.06
CA PHE A 300 19.22 13.26 -1.88
C PHE A 300 19.07 11.80 -2.28
N GLU A 301 19.99 10.96 -1.81
CA GLU A 301 19.94 9.51 -1.97
C GLU A 301 20.33 8.84 -0.65
N LEU A 302 19.43 8.03 -0.08
CA LEU A 302 19.60 7.34 1.20
C LEU A 302 20.49 6.10 1.08
N TRP A 303 21.71 6.28 0.59
CA TRP A 303 22.64 5.20 0.27
C TRP A 303 21.93 4.10 -0.55
N SER A 304 21.26 4.53 -1.62
CA SER A 304 20.56 3.66 -2.57
C SER A 304 21.55 2.62 -3.15
N GLY A 305 21.12 1.36 -3.21
CA GLY A 305 21.94 0.26 -3.72
C GLY A 305 22.86 -0.44 -2.70
N LEU A 306 22.92 0.03 -1.44
CA LEU A 306 23.52 -0.75 -0.34
C LEU A 306 22.51 -1.69 0.29
N ASN A 307 22.96 -2.88 0.73
CA ASN A 307 22.08 -3.84 1.38
C ASN A 307 21.68 -3.32 2.78
N PRO A 308 20.44 -3.55 3.23
CA PRO A 308 19.95 -3.11 4.54
C PRO A 308 20.86 -3.50 5.71
N THR A 309 21.49 -4.68 5.64
CA THR A 309 22.36 -5.25 6.68
C THR A 309 23.84 -4.92 6.52
N ASP A 310 24.21 -4.19 5.47
CA ASP A 310 25.58 -3.67 5.35
C ASP A 310 25.83 -2.63 6.44
N ASN A 311 27.09 -2.43 6.83
CA ASN A 311 27.46 -1.48 7.87
C ASN A 311 27.91 -0.14 7.28
N ILE A 312 27.53 0.95 7.95
CA ILE A 312 28.01 2.30 7.66
C ILE A 312 28.53 2.95 8.93
N SER A 313 29.57 3.77 8.81
CA SER A 313 30.10 4.49 9.97
C SER A 313 29.10 5.56 10.42
N ILE A 314 28.94 5.71 11.74
CA ILE A 314 28.08 6.75 12.32
C ILE A 314 28.56 8.13 11.85
N ASP A 315 29.87 8.35 11.77
CA ASP A 315 30.43 9.63 11.31
C ASP A 315 30.03 9.96 9.86
N THR A 316 29.86 8.97 8.99
CA THR A 316 29.33 9.18 7.64
C THR A 316 27.89 9.66 7.67
N VAL A 317 27.04 9.08 8.53
CA VAL A 317 25.64 9.50 8.71
C VAL A 317 25.57 10.92 9.28
N ILE A 318 26.41 11.21 10.29
CA ILE A 318 26.54 12.56 10.88
C ILE A 318 26.95 13.58 9.81
N ALA A 319 28.00 13.28 9.04
CA ALA A 319 28.48 14.17 7.99
C ALA A 319 27.42 14.42 6.92
N PHE A 320 26.66 13.38 6.56
CA PHE A 320 25.54 13.49 5.64
C PHE A 320 24.46 14.46 6.17
N LEU A 321 23.96 14.27 7.40
CA LEU A 321 22.96 15.14 8.02
C LEU A 321 23.45 16.59 8.14
N ASN A 322 24.70 16.80 8.55
CA ASN A 322 25.31 18.12 8.64
C ASN A 322 25.33 18.86 7.30
N SER A 323 25.43 18.15 6.16
CA SER A 323 25.40 18.76 4.82
C SER A 323 24.03 19.40 4.47
N PHE A 324 22.99 19.03 5.21
CA PHE A 324 21.64 19.60 5.15
C PHE A 324 21.32 20.52 6.35
N GLY A 325 22.32 20.93 7.13
CA GLY A 325 22.14 21.83 8.27
C GLY A 325 21.57 21.15 9.52
N ILE A 326 21.36 19.84 9.50
CA ILE A 326 20.86 19.07 10.63
C ILE A 326 22.06 18.69 11.53
N THR A 327 22.18 19.38 12.67
CA THR A 327 23.33 19.21 13.57
C THR A 327 22.93 18.56 14.91
N PHE A 328 23.85 17.83 15.53
CA PHE A 328 23.61 17.19 16.84
C PHE A 328 23.41 18.18 17.98
N SER A 329 23.86 19.44 17.83
CA SER A 329 23.61 20.50 18.82
C SER A 329 22.15 20.95 18.88
N THR A 330 21.34 20.65 17.86
CA THR A 330 19.92 21.05 17.83
C THR A 330 18.98 19.97 18.35
N ASN A 331 19.44 18.73 18.58
CA ASN A 331 18.61 17.67 19.15
C ASN A 331 19.44 16.64 19.97
N PRO A 332 19.58 16.83 21.30
CA PRO A 332 20.30 15.89 22.16
C PRO A 332 19.59 14.55 22.36
N GLU A 333 18.31 14.43 21.97
CA GLU A 333 17.55 13.18 22.01
C GLU A 333 17.72 12.35 20.73
N CYS A 334 18.49 12.83 19.74
CA CYS A 334 18.79 12.09 18.51
C CYS A 334 19.47 10.75 18.83
N PRO A 335 18.89 9.59 18.42
CA PRO A 335 19.43 8.27 18.72
C PRO A 335 20.89 8.04 18.31
N LEU A 336 21.33 8.66 17.21
CA LEU A 336 22.71 8.59 16.73
C LEU A 336 23.72 9.11 17.76
N PHE A 337 23.34 10.13 18.53
CA PHE A 337 24.21 10.69 19.57
C PHE A 337 24.37 9.70 20.73
N SER A 338 23.27 9.12 21.20
CA SER A 338 23.28 8.08 22.23
C SER A 338 24.09 6.86 21.81
N MET A 339 23.96 6.41 20.55
CA MET A 339 24.75 5.29 20.01
C MET A 339 26.25 5.60 20.00
N LYS A 340 26.63 6.82 19.59
CA LYS A 340 28.03 7.26 19.60
C LYS A 340 28.59 7.36 21.03
N LEU A 341 27.79 7.84 21.99
CA LEU A 341 28.16 7.85 23.41
C LEU A 341 28.34 6.44 23.99
N CYS A 342 27.56 5.47 23.52
CA CYS A 342 27.70 4.04 23.86
C CYS A 342 28.92 3.37 23.18
N GLY A 343 29.74 4.12 22.43
CA GLY A 343 30.97 3.61 21.81
C GLY A 343 30.75 2.84 20.51
N LEU A 344 29.55 2.88 19.93
CA LEU A 344 29.30 2.34 18.60
C LEU A 344 29.99 3.23 17.55
N SER A 345 30.66 2.60 16.59
CA SER A 345 31.31 3.29 15.45
C SER A 345 30.57 3.07 14.13
N HIS A 346 29.79 1.99 14.04
CA HIS A 346 29.07 1.58 12.85
C HIS A 346 27.66 1.13 13.22
N ILE A 347 26.73 1.30 12.28
CA ILE A 347 25.35 0.82 12.34
C ILE A 347 24.97 0.19 11.01
N GLU A 348 23.93 -0.62 10.99
CA GLU A 348 23.40 -1.19 9.76
C GLU A 348 22.71 -0.11 8.91
N ILE A 349 22.76 -0.26 7.57
CA ILE A 349 22.21 0.70 6.62
C ILE A 349 20.73 0.98 6.86
N TRP A 350 19.92 -0.03 7.21
CA TRP A 350 18.51 0.21 7.49
C TRP A 350 18.30 1.17 8.69
N MET A 351 19.14 1.07 9.72
CA MET A 351 19.11 1.96 10.89
C MET A 351 19.50 3.37 10.48
N ALA A 352 20.57 3.50 9.69
CA ALA A 352 21.01 4.78 9.16
C ALA A 352 19.90 5.45 8.35
N ARG A 353 19.23 4.73 7.45
CA ARG A 353 18.10 5.24 6.66
C ARG A 353 16.94 5.69 7.54
N TRP A 354 16.58 4.90 8.55
CA TRP A 354 15.50 5.22 9.49
C TRP A 354 15.81 6.51 10.28
N MET A 355 16.98 6.57 10.91
CA MET A 355 17.41 7.72 11.73
C MET A 355 17.57 8.99 10.91
N THR A 356 17.98 8.87 9.65
CA THR A 356 18.12 10.03 8.76
C THR A 356 16.75 10.64 8.48
N ILE A 357 15.73 9.83 8.20
CA ILE A 357 14.36 10.35 7.99
C ILE A 357 13.81 10.93 9.29
N GLU A 358 13.95 10.23 10.41
CA GLU A 358 13.58 10.73 11.74
C GLU A 358 14.19 12.12 12.00
N ALA A 359 15.48 12.32 11.73
CA ALA A 359 16.13 13.61 11.91
C ALA A 359 15.51 14.74 11.08
N TRP A 360 15.04 14.48 9.86
CA TRP A 360 14.25 15.46 9.10
C TRP A 360 12.88 15.72 9.72
N THR A 361 12.23 14.70 10.29
CA THR A 361 10.94 14.90 10.97
C THR A 361 11.06 15.86 12.14
N GLU A 362 12.16 15.81 12.89
CA GLU A 362 12.44 16.68 14.03
C GLU A 362 12.67 18.15 13.64
N VAL A 363 13.27 18.39 12.48
CA VAL A 363 13.53 19.76 12.00
C VAL A 363 12.32 20.34 11.26
N PHE A 364 11.54 19.48 10.58
CA PHE A 364 10.40 19.92 9.79
C PHE A 364 9.13 20.09 10.60
N PHE A 365 8.78 19.14 11.47
CA PHE A 365 7.53 19.23 12.24
C PHE A 365 7.70 20.04 13.52
N ASN A 366 6.57 20.44 14.09
CA ASN A 366 6.45 21.15 15.36
C ASN A 366 5.23 20.61 16.13
N GLU A 367 4.97 21.14 17.33
CA GLU A 367 3.87 20.68 18.18
C GLU A 367 2.49 20.69 17.49
N ASP A 368 2.24 21.67 16.61
CA ASP A 368 0.97 21.78 15.87
C ASP A 368 0.82 20.71 14.76
N THR A 369 1.92 20.06 14.36
CA THR A 369 1.96 19.08 13.26
C THR A 369 2.36 17.68 13.72
N GLU A 370 2.29 17.42 15.03
CA GLU A 370 2.69 16.16 15.66
C GLU A 370 1.94 14.95 15.10
N LYS A 371 0.66 15.13 14.72
CA LYS A 371 -0.12 14.07 14.06
C LYS A 371 0.52 13.61 12.74
N LEU A 372 1.00 14.55 11.92
CA LEU A 372 1.66 14.25 10.66
C LEU A 372 3.01 13.57 10.91
N LYS A 373 3.78 14.07 11.88
CA LYS A 373 5.04 13.46 12.33
C LYS A 373 4.81 11.99 12.71
N GLY A 374 3.83 11.72 13.56
CA GLY A 374 3.47 10.36 13.96
C GLY A 374 3.10 9.47 12.77
N MET A 375 2.37 9.98 11.78
CA MET A 375 2.03 9.19 10.58
C MET A 375 3.25 8.83 9.74
N VAL A 376 4.21 9.76 9.58
CA VAL A 376 5.47 9.51 8.88
C VAL A 376 6.28 8.46 9.64
N LEU A 377 6.48 8.64 10.94
CA LEU A 377 7.26 7.72 11.78
C LEU A 377 6.63 6.32 11.86
N ASP A 378 5.30 6.22 12.03
CA ASP A 378 4.56 4.95 12.01
C ASP A 378 4.85 4.17 10.71
N SER A 379 4.91 4.87 9.58
CA SER A 379 5.18 4.25 8.27
C SER A 379 6.61 3.70 8.16
N LEU A 380 7.58 4.25 8.90
CA LEU A 380 8.98 3.83 8.85
C LEU A 380 9.21 2.45 9.49
N SER A 381 8.24 1.96 10.28
CA SER A 381 8.30 0.62 10.88
C SER A 381 8.49 -0.50 9.84
N VAL A 382 8.06 -0.28 8.59
CA VAL A 382 8.27 -1.22 7.48
C VAL A 382 9.74 -1.35 7.08
N ARG A 383 10.58 -0.34 7.39
CA ARG A 383 12.02 -0.31 7.09
C ARG A 383 12.87 -1.04 8.14
N ILE A 384 12.22 -1.66 9.12
CA ILE A 384 12.90 -2.48 10.12
C ILE A 384 12.89 -3.93 9.63
N PRO A 385 14.05 -4.55 9.42
CA PRO A 385 14.13 -5.96 9.03
C PRO A 385 13.41 -6.83 10.07
N GLU A 386 12.79 -7.91 9.60
CA GLU A 386 11.93 -8.76 10.42
C GLU A 386 12.62 -9.26 11.70
N SER A 387 13.90 -9.63 11.59
CA SER A 387 14.74 -10.09 12.71
C SER A 387 14.89 -9.07 13.85
N TYR A 388 14.65 -7.78 13.58
CA TYR A 388 14.80 -6.69 14.55
C TYR A 388 13.48 -6.10 15.03
N ARG A 389 12.34 -6.51 14.46
CA ARG A 389 11.04 -5.88 14.76
C ARG A 389 10.64 -5.98 16.22
N GLU A 390 10.76 -7.14 16.86
CA GLU A 390 10.44 -7.30 18.29
C GLU A 390 11.32 -6.43 19.18
N ALA A 391 12.63 -6.39 18.90
CA ALA A 391 13.59 -5.57 19.65
C ALA A 391 13.36 -4.06 19.44
N SER A 392 12.83 -3.66 18.28
CA SER A 392 12.55 -2.25 17.95
C SER A 392 11.29 -1.67 18.59
N ILE A 393 10.42 -2.49 19.21
CA ILE A 393 9.14 -2.02 19.79
C ILE A 393 9.36 -0.94 20.87
N GLY A 394 10.47 -0.99 21.60
CA GLY A 394 10.85 0.00 22.61
C GLY A 394 11.59 1.23 22.06
N PHE A 395 11.95 1.23 20.78
CA PHE A 395 12.68 2.31 20.10
C PHE A 395 11.77 3.20 19.24
N VAL A 396 10.64 2.67 18.79
CA VAL A 396 9.68 3.34 17.88
C VAL A 396 8.48 3.96 18.65
N ARG A 397 8.54 4.02 19.98
CA ARG A 397 7.53 4.63 20.87
C ARG A 397 8.21 5.63 21.79
#